data_AF-A0AAV4JET0-F1
#
_entry.id   AF-A0AAV4JET0-F1
#
_cell.length_a   1.000
_cell.length_b   1.000
_cell.length_c   1.000
_cell.angle_alpha   90.00
_cell.angle_beta   90.00
_cell.angle_gamma   90.00
#
_symmetry.space_group_name_H-M   'P 1'
#
loop_
_entity.id
_entity.type
_entity.pdbx_description
1 polymer ?
#
loop_
_entity_poly.entity_id
_entity_poly.type
_entity_poly.pdbx_seq_one_letter_code
_entity_poly.pdbx_strand_id
1 'polypeptide(L)'
;MLICSHINGFAHFHTGLDFTLKQESKINGKAQSACGILTCVEDTSVSASLMSQKDQADSSVLLNSIASMSVFKKESITSDKFLLGSVTSQSPNLTVVTNGGKLDGQLEAGRAQFQIELFKPTDCEADFVCQVRGLDQEGREAVVSASLLQRTGKKENQMPNKNSMADSSLQLLASIQQLVTLAVNGLGKRMDDKIESVASKVDSLERNMEDKIHSLDIKMDDTKQSLESKAGSLESNMENKIQSLDNKMDDTKQSVESKVDSLENIIHGKLDILENRIEDKIDNNNNLNKLIQMDFKVSKELANFRQETKSDISGSLEALAKKSNKVLGKFSESFERNMNKTSGLLVSMEDSFDSLMSRGLPKLHKDIKTAMVESLDAFKNRTNEEQKKSLETFSDSVEVTLNKTSDIITSIENGFEDFMKLSQMDLASVKNETETIHDLLVEGFMVSIRMKHIILSLPICVSI
;
A
#
# COMPACT_ATOMS: atom_id res chain seq x y z
N MET A 1 -51.86 70.06 -12.24
CA MET A 1 -50.89 69.95 -11.12
C MET A 1 -51.18 68.63 -10.44
N LEU A 2 -50.54 67.55 -10.91
CA LEU A 2 -50.79 66.18 -10.45
C LEU A 2 -49.96 65.94 -9.19
N ILE A 3 -50.64 65.79 -8.05
CA ILE A 3 -50.05 65.43 -6.76
C ILE A 3 -49.79 63.92 -6.81
N CYS A 4 -48.54 63.53 -7.06
CA CYS A 4 -48.09 62.15 -6.89
C CYS A 4 -47.91 61.86 -5.39
N SER A 5 -48.85 61.12 -4.81
CA SER A 5 -48.72 60.54 -3.48
C SER A 5 -47.83 59.29 -3.57
N HIS A 6 -46.52 59.44 -3.35
CA HIS A 6 -45.65 58.30 -3.06
C HIS A 6 -45.96 57.79 -1.64
N ILE A 7 -46.66 56.67 -1.55
CA ILE A 7 -46.72 55.87 -0.32
C ILE A 7 -45.47 54.98 -0.34
N ASN A 8 -44.36 55.50 0.17
CA ASN A 8 -43.22 54.66 0.54
C ASN A 8 -43.60 53.93 1.83
N GLY A 9 -43.98 52.66 1.70
CA GLY A 9 -44.09 51.77 2.85
C GLY A 9 -42.70 51.62 3.48
N PHE A 10 -42.58 52.05 4.73
CA PHE A 10 -41.36 51.85 5.52
C PHE A 10 -41.10 50.34 5.66
N ALA A 11 -39.98 49.86 5.09
CA ALA A 11 -39.46 48.53 5.36
C ALA A 11 -38.85 48.52 6.76
N HIS A 12 -39.50 47.84 7.70
CA HIS A 12 -38.88 47.49 8.97
C HIS A 12 -37.83 46.40 8.72
N PHE A 13 -36.55 46.72 8.90
CA PHE A 13 -35.47 45.74 8.90
C PHE A 13 -35.56 44.90 10.17
N HIS A 14 -36.37 43.84 10.13
CA HIS A 14 -36.24 42.74 11.08
C HIS A 14 -35.22 41.75 10.51
N THR A 15 -34.36 41.21 11.37
CA THR A 15 -33.51 40.06 11.03
C THR A 15 -34.42 38.88 10.70
N GLY A 16 -34.49 38.51 9.43
CA GLY A 16 -35.35 37.44 8.93
C GLY A 16 -35.94 37.79 7.56
N LEU A 17 -36.34 36.76 6.83
CA LEU A 17 -37.00 36.74 5.53
C LEU A 17 -37.53 38.08 5.02
N ASP A 18 -36.73 38.75 4.19
CA ASP A 18 -37.11 40.01 3.57
C ASP A 18 -38.10 39.74 2.44
N PHE A 19 -39.30 40.31 2.55
CA PHE A 19 -40.39 40.07 1.62
C PHE A 19 -41.00 41.39 1.14
N THR A 20 -40.57 41.85 -0.03
CA THR A 20 -40.92 43.17 -0.58
C THR A 20 -41.67 43.06 -1.89
N LEU A 21 -42.61 43.98 -2.11
CA LEU A 21 -43.31 44.13 -3.39
C LEU A 21 -43.11 45.55 -3.92
N LYS A 22 -42.47 45.67 -5.08
CA LYS A 22 -42.33 46.93 -5.81
C LYS A 22 -43.38 46.98 -6.91
N GLN A 23 -44.37 47.87 -6.80
CA GLN A 23 -45.33 48.11 -7.87
C GLN A 23 -44.69 49.00 -8.93
N GLU A 24 -44.64 48.52 -10.18
CA GLU A 24 -44.19 49.34 -11.30
C GLU A 24 -45.36 50.12 -11.89
N SER A 25 -45.24 51.45 -11.92
CA SER A 25 -46.22 52.30 -12.60
C SER A 25 -46.10 52.08 -14.11
N LYS A 26 -47.16 51.59 -14.76
CA LYS A 26 -47.23 51.35 -16.22
C LYS A 26 -46.60 52.50 -17.02
N ILE A 27 -45.46 52.22 -17.65
CA ILE A 27 -44.83 53.14 -18.61
C ILE A 27 -45.44 52.85 -19.98
N ASN A 28 -46.06 53.87 -20.58
CA ASN A 28 -46.78 53.76 -21.84
C ASN A 28 -45.84 53.38 -23.01
N GLY A 29 -45.93 52.11 -23.46
CA GLY A 29 -45.59 51.75 -24.84
C GLY A 29 -44.58 50.61 -24.99
N LYS A 30 -45.11 49.42 -25.32
CA LYS A 30 -44.42 48.26 -25.94
C LYS A 30 -43.49 47.40 -25.07
N ALA A 31 -44.03 46.83 -24.01
CA ALA A 31 -43.80 45.45 -23.53
C ALA A 31 -44.85 45.18 -22.43
N GLN A 32 -45.24 43.94 -22.16
CA GLN A 32 -46.08 43.62 -20.99
C GLN A 32 -45.27 43.95 -19.72
N SER A 33 -45.41 45.17 -19.20
CA SER A 33 -44.77 45.56 -17.94
C SER A 33 -45.41 44.79 -16.79
N ALA A 34 -44.59 44.29 -15.86
CA ALA A 34 -45.08 43.72 -14.62
C ALA A 34 -45.93 44.76 -13.87
N CYS A 35 -47.05 44.33 -13.27
CA CYS A 35 -47.80 45.17 -12.33
C CYS A 35 -47.10 45.24 -10.96
N GLY A 36 -46.21 44.29 -10.67
CA GLY A 36 -45.39 44.30 -9.46
C GLY A 36 -44.29 43.24 -9.51
N ILE A 37 -43.20 43.52 -8.80
CA ILE A 37 -42.07 42.61 -8.61
C ILE A 37 -42.01 42.26 -7.14
N LEU A 38 -42.30 41.00 -6.81
CA LEU A 38 -42.18 40.45 -5.47
C LEU A 38 -40.78 39.88 -5.29
N THR A 39 -40.08 40.22 -4.23
CA THR A 39 -38.77 39.68 -3.91
C THR A 39 -38.81 39.06 -2.52
N CYS A 40 -38.37 37.81 -2.42
CA CYS A 40 -38.17 37.12 -1.15
C CYS A 40 -36.69 36.78 -0.99
N VAL A 41 -36.05 37.22 0.08
CA VAL A 41 -34.62 36.94 0.35
C VAL A 41 -34.42 36.50 1.79
N GLU A 42 -33.69 35.40 1.98
CA GLU A 42 -33.16 34.99 3.27
C GLU A 42 -31.63 34.90 3.15
N ASP A 43 -30.93 35.52 4.09
CA ASP A 43 -29.47 35.55 4.13
C ASP A 43 -28.98 35.25 5.56
N THR A 44 -28.35 34.09 5.75
CA THR A 44 -27.83 33.68 7.06
C THR A 44 -26.57 34.45 7.46
N SER A 45 -25.88 35.09 6.51
CA SER A 45 -24.64 35.85 6.78
C SER A 45 -24.90 37.19 7.46
N VAL A 46 -26.02 37.85 7.12
CA VAL A 46 -26.40 39.16 7.68
C VAL A 46 -26.80 39.03 9.15
N SER A 47 -27.36 37.88 9.54
CA SER A 47 -27.80 37.58 10.90
C SER A 47 -26.66 37.48 11.92
N ALA A 48 -25.45 37.09 11.50
CA ALA A 48 -24.30 36.96 12.40
C ALA A 48 -23.72 38.32 12.83
N SER A 49 -23.87 39.37 12.02
CA SER A 49 -23.27 40.69 12.27
C SER A 49 -24.04 41.55 13.29
N LEU A 50 -25.30 41.24 13.59
CA LEU A 50 -26.17 42.09 14.42
C LEU A 50 -26.29 41.64 15.89
N MET A 51 -25.66 40.53 16.28
CA MET A 51 -25.75 39.98 17.65
C MET A 51 -25.03 40.80 18.75
N SER A 52 -24.55 42.01 18.45
CA SER A 52 -23.92 42.91 19.44
C SER A 52 -24.91 43.80 20.20
N GLN A 53 -26.20 43.82 19.86
CA GLN A 53 -27.22 44.60 20.58
C GLN A 53 -28.25 43.66 21.22
N LYS A 54 -27.92 43.19 22.44
CA LYS A 54 -28.89 42.64 23.39
C LYS A 54 -29.91 43.74 23.69
N ASP A 55 -31.17 43.53 23.34
CA ASP A 55 -32.37 44.00 24.07
C ASP A 55 -33.60 44.05 23.15
N GLN A 56 -34.02 42.92 22.56
CA GLN A 56 -35.42 42.76 22.14
C GLN A 56 -35.80 41.29 21.99
N ALA A 57 -36.81 40.88 22.77
CA ALA A 57 -37.21 39.50 23.02
C ALA A 57 -38.30 39.01 22.04
N ASP A 58 -38.08 39.17 20.74
CA ASP A 58 -38.92 38.50 19.73
C ASP A 58 -38.14 37.32 19.13
N SER A 59 -38.66 36.11 19.37
CA SER A 59 -38.06 34.81 19.05
C SER A 59 -38.04 34.53 17.54
N SER A 60 -37.31 35.34 16.78
CA SER A 60 -37.00 35.02 15.39
C SER A 60 -36.02 33.85 15.38
N VAL A 61 -36.44 32.72 14.81
CA VAL A 61 -35.61 31.52 14.69
C VAL A 61 -34.52 31.80 13.66
N LEU A 62 -33.27 31.85 14.10
CA LEU A 62 -32.10 32.06 13.23
C LEU A 62 -31.70 30.73 12.58
N LEU A 63 -31.73 30.70 11.25
CA LEU A 63 -31.27 29.54 10.47
C LEU A 63 -29.74 29.57 10.32
N ASN A 64 -29.09 28.46 10.64
CA ASN A 64 -27.67 28.20 10.40
C ASN A 64 -27.41 27.77 8.95
N SER A 65 -28.31 26.98 8.37
CA SER A 65 -28.25 26.57 6.96
C SER A 65 -29.63 26.60 6.33
N ILE A 66 -29.70 26.87 5.02
CA ILE A 66 -30.95 26.88 4.26
C ILE A 66 -31.00 25.60 3.41
N ALA A 67 -32.03 24.78 3.60
CA ALA A 67 -32.25 23.55 2.84
C ALA A 67 -33.15 23.78 1.63
N SER A 68 -34.16 24.64 1.77
CA SER A 68 -35.08 24.99 0.68
C SER A 68 -35.79 26.31 0.92
N MET A 69 -36.25 26.94 -0.17
CA MET A 69 -37.16 28.07 -0.14
C MET A 69 -38.32 27.79 -1.10
N SER A 70 -39.52 28.17 -0.71
CA SER A 70 -40.75 27.96 -1.49
C SER A 70 -41.65 29.19 -1.41
N VAL A 71 -42.27 29.56 -2.52
CA VAL A 71 -43.28 30.64 -2.55
C VAL A 71 -44.65 30.08 -2.87
N PHE A 72 -45.64 30.50 -2.10
CA PHE A 72 -47.03 30.14 -2.24
C PHE A 72 -47.89 31.36 -2.54
N LYS A 73 -48.92 31.18 -3.36
CA LYS A 73 -50.04 32.10 -3.51
C LYS A 73 -51.21 31.58 -2.67
N LYS A 74 -51.79 32.40 -1.82
CA LYS A 74 -52.98 32.05 -1.03
C LYS A 74 -54.23 32.48 -1.78
N GLU A 75 -55.22 31.61 -1.86
CA GLU A 75 -56.50 31.95 -2.47
C GLU A 75 -57.36 32.73 -1.46
N SER A 76 -58.07 33.78 -1.90
CA SER A 76 -58.73 34.71 -0.96
C SER A 76 -59.90 34.09 -0.18
N ILE A 77 -60.43 32.95 -0.62
CA ILE A 77 -61.64 32.33 -0.06
C ILE A 77 -61.30 31.06 0.74
N THR A 78 -60.35 30.26 0.25
CA THR A 78 -59.90 29.02 0.89
C THR A 78 -58.59 29.28 1.62
N SER A 79 -58.33 28.64 2.76
CA SER A 79 -57.02 28.73 3.41
C SER A 79 -55.92 27.95 2.66
N ASP A 80 -56.21 27.52 1.43
CA ASP A 80 -55.36 26.69 0.61
C ASP A 80 -54.22 27.52 0.01
N LYS A 81 -53.04 26.91 0.00
CA LYS A 81 -51.80 27.50 -0.52
C LYS A 81 -51.45 26.83 -1.84
N PHE A 82 -51.37 27.60 -2.92
CA PHE A 82 -50.91 27.12 -4.21
C PHE A 82 -49.41 27.37 -4.35
N LEU A 83 -48.62 26.32 -4.54
CA LEU A 83 -47.16 26.41 -4.72
C LEU A 83 -46.84 27.03 -6.08
N LEU A 84 -46.12 28.16 -6.08
CA LEU A 84 -45.64 28.81 -7.31
C LEU A 84 -44.30 28.24 -7.77
N GLY A 85 -43.40 27.94 -6.82
CA GLY A 85 -42.11 27.33 -7.10
C GLY A 85 -41.30 27.10 -5.83
N SER A 86 -40.28 26.25 -5.94
CA SER A 86 -39.39 25.87 -4.85
C SER A 86 -37.96 25.66 -5.37
N VAL A 87 -36.97 26.14 -4.62
CA VAL A 87 -35.56 25.84 -4.83
C VAL A 87 -35.07 24.98 -3.67
N THR A 88 -34.25 23.98 -4.01
CA THR A 88 -33.68 23.03 -3.05
C THR A 88 -32.21 22.82 -3.38
N SER A 89 -31.45 22.17 -2.50
CA SER A 89 -30.07 21.81 -2.79
C SER A 89 -29.92 20.91 -4.04
N GLN A 90 -30.97 20.18 -4.44
CA GLN A 90 -30.98 19.35 -5.65
C GLN A 90 -31.35 20.14 -6.91
N SER A 91 -32.08 21.25 -6.75
CA SER A 91 -32.47 22.16 -7.83
C SER A 91 -32.29 23.61 -7.36
N PRO A 92 -31.03 24.08 -7.32
CA PRO A 92 -30.69 25.36 -6.68
C PRO A 92 -31.11 26.58 -7.51
N ASN A 93 -31.43 26.39 -8.79
CA ASN A 93 -31.88 27.47 -9.66
C ASN A 93 -33.21 27.06 -10.30
N LEU A 94 -34.18 27.99 -10.32
CA LEU A 94 -35.49 27.79 -10.91
C LEU A 94 -35.87 29.01 -11.74
N THR A 95 -36.19 28.83 -13.01
CA THR A 95 -36.85 29.86 -13.82
C THR A 95 -38.11 29.27 -14.42
N VAL A 96 -39.28 29.77 -14.01
CA VAL A 96 -40.58 29.28 -14.48
C VAL A 96 -41.43 30.46 -14.94
N VAL A 97 -41.94 30.38 -16.16
CA VAL A 97 -42.94 31.31 -16.67
C VAL A 97 -44.31 30.67 -16.52
N THR A 98 -45.19 31.31 -15.75
CA THR A 98 -46.55 30.84 -15.50
C THR A 98 -47.57 31.80 -16.12
N ASN A 99 -48.84 31.36 -16.18
CA ASN A 99 -49.94 32.19 -16.66
C ASN A 99 -50.29 33.26 -15.62
N GLY A 100 -49.46 34.30 -15.51
CA GLY A 100 -49.61 35.36 -14.51
C GLY A 100 -48.31 36.03 -14.10
N GLY A 101 -47.16 35.38 -14.32
CA GLY A 101 -45.86 35.94 -13.93
C GLY A 101 -44.66 35.10 -14.36
N LYS A 102 -43.46 35.68 -14.16
CA LYS A 102 -42.16 34.99 -14.28
C LYS A 102 -41.57 34.85 -12.87
N LEU A 103 -41.17 33.64 -12.53
CA LEU A 103 -40.58 33.29 -11.25
C LEU A 103 -39.13 32.88 -11.46
N ASP A 104 -38.20 33.57 -10.82
CA ASP A 104 -36.78 33.24 -10.77
C ASP A 104 -36.38 32.96 -9.32
N GLY A 105 -35.78 31.81 -9.06
CA GLY A 105 -35.34 31.37 -7.74
C GLY A 105 -33.88 30.91 -7.77
N GLN A 106 -33.14 31.23 -6.72
CA GLN A 106 -31.74 30.88 -6.54
C GLN A 106 -31.46 30.50 -5.09
N LEU A 107 -30.75 29.40 -4.88
CA LEU A 107 -30.28 28.91 -3.59
C LEU A 107 -28.76 28.75 -3.64
N GLU A 108 -28.08 29.53 -2.80
CA GLU A 108 -26.64 29.52 -2.59
C GLU A 108 -26.32 29.13 -1.14
N ALA A 109 -25.05 28.87 -0.85
CA ALA A 109 -24.60 28.58 0.50
C ALA A 109 -24.89 29.77 1.44
N GLY A 110 -25.90 29.61 2.31
CA GLY A 110 -26.31 30.63 3.28
C GLY A 110 -27.25 31.70 2.73
N ARG A 111 -27.66 31.64 1.46
CA ARG A 111 -28.59 32.63 0.88
C ARG A 111 -29.60 31.98 -0.04
N ALA A 112 -30.87 32.31 0.14
CA ALA A 112 -31.95 31.90 -0.75
C ALA A 112 -32.72 33.13 -1.24
N GLN A 113 -33.08 33.15 -2.52
CA GLN A 113 -33.76 34.29 -3.13
C GLN A 113 -34.80 33.82 -4.14
N PHE A 114 -35.97 34.47 -4.12
CA PHE A 114 -36.96 34.44 -5.20
C PHE A 114 -37.27 35.85 -5.68
N GLN A 115 -37.44 36.00 -6.98
CA GLN A 115 -37.98 37.17 -7.65
C GLN A 115 -39.18 36.76 -8.51
N ILE A 116 -40.31 37.42 -8.34
CA ILE A 116 -41.55 37.13 -9.05
C ILE A 116 -42.02 38.39 -9.76
N GLU A 117 -41.95 38.39 -11.08
CA GLU A 117 -42.54 39.42 -11.93
C GLU A 117 -44.01 39.06 -12.18
N LEU A 118 -44.94 39.82 -11.63
CA LEU A 118 -46.38 39.60 -11.78
C LEU A 118 -46.90 40.43 -12.94
N PHE A 119 -47.52 39.81 -13.94
CA PHE A 119 -48.06 40.50 -15.12
C PHE A 119 -49.58 40.75 -15.04
N LYS A 120 -50.30 39.98 -14.22
CA LYS A 120 -51.76 40.11 -14.07
C LYS A 120 -52.14 41.00 -12.88
N PRO A 121 -53.05 41.97 -13.06
CA PRO A 121 -53.54 42.80 -11.95
C PRO A 121 -54.12 42.00 -10.78
N THR A 122 -54.82 40.89 -11.06
CA THR A 122 -55.37 40.00 -10.03
C THR A 122 -54.29 39.30 -9.19
N ASP A 123 -53.12 39.05 -9.76
CA ASP A 123 -52.00 38.46 -9.03
C ASP A 123 -51.28 39.52 -8.20
N CYS A 124 -51.28 40.77 -8.66
CA CYS A 124 -50.74 41.88 -7.88
C CYS A 124 -51.54 42.16 -6.60
N GLU A 125 -52.84 41.84 -6.56
CA GLU A 125 -53.70 41.98 -5.37
C GLU A 125 -53.79 40.70 -4.52
N ALA A 126 -53.04 39.64 -4.87
CA ALA A 126 -53.10 38.37 -4.16
C ALA A 126 -52.23 38.37 -2.90
N ASP A 127 -52.56 37.45 -1.98
CA ASP A 127 -51.76 37.17 -0.80
C ASP A 127 -50.67 36.16 -1.15
N PHE A 128 -49.43 36.47 -0.77
CA PHE A 128 -48.29 35.57 -0.98
C PHE A 128 -47.65 35.18 0.36
N VAL A 129 -47.12 33.96 0.39
CA VAL A 129 -46.36 33.44 1.53
C VAL A 129 -45.03 32.92 1.02
N CYS A 130 -43.94 33.45 1.54
CA CYS A 130 -42.61 32.89 1.34
C CYS A 130 -42.24 32.04 2.55
N GLN A 131 -41.72 30.83 2.32
CA GLN A 131 -41.33 29.89 3.37
C GLN A 131 -39.91 29.39 3.12
N VAL A 132 -39.07 29.47 4.14
CA VAL A 132 -37.71 28.94 4.12
C VAL A 132 -37.62 27.82 5.14
N ARG A 133 -37.04 26.69 4.72
CA ARG A 133 -36.72 25.57 5.61
C ARG A 133 -35.22 25.43 5.71
N GLY A 134 -34.74 25.22 6.92
CA GLY A 134 -33.32 25.15 7.21
C GLY A 134 -33.05 24.45 8.52
N LEU A 135 -31.78 24.42 8.93
CA LEU A 135 -31.40 23.98 10.27
C LEU A 135 -31.15 25.20 11.15
N ASP A 136 -31.62 25.18 12.38
CA ASP A 136 -31.29 26.20 13.39
C ASP A 136 -29.86 26.01 13.94
N GLN A 137 -29.47 26.82 14.94
CA GLN A 137 -28.16 26.72 15.60
C GLN A 137 -27.96 25.40 16.36
N GLU A 138 -29.03 24.69 16.71
CA GLU A 138 -29.02 23.39 17.40
C GLU A 138 -29.08 22.21 16.41
N GLY A 139 -29.11 22.48 15.10
CA GLY A 139 -29.21 21.46 14.07
C GLY A 139 -30.61 20.87 13.89
N ARG A 140 -31.66 21.50 14.45
CA ARG A 140 -33.05 21.09 14.26
C ARG A 140 -33.63 21.72 13.01
N GLU A 141 -34.54 21.01 12.34
CA GLU A 141 -35.28 21.60 11.23
C GLU A 141 -36.18 22.74 11.74
N ALA A 142 -36.00 23.92 11.16
CA ALA A 142 -36.74 25.13 11.46
C ALA A 142 -37.34 25.71 10.17
N VAL A 143 -38.49 26.36 10.34
CA VAL A 143 -39.26 26.90 9.22
C VAL A 143 -39.60 28.35 9.50
N VAL A 144 -39.07 29.25 8.66
CA VAL A 144 -39.34 30.69 8.71
C VAL A 144 -40.36 31.01 7.62
N SER A 145 -41.35 31.85 7.92
CA SER A 145 -42.40 32.20 6.96
C SER A 145 -42.75 33.69 7.06
N ALA A 146 -42.86 34.34 5.90
CA ALA A 146 -43.28 35.73 5.77
C ALA A 146 -44.50 35.77 4.85
N SER A 147 -45.49 36.56 5.22
CA SER A 147 -46.73 36.73 4.46
C SER A 147 -46.91 38.19 4.10
N LEU A 148 -47.26 38.48 2.84
CA LEU A 148 -47.59 39.81 2.38
C LEU A 148 -49.09 39.86 2.06
N LEU A 149 -49.83 40.53 2.93
CA LEU A 149 -51.26 40.82 2.76
C LEU A 149 -51.42 42.18 2.09
N GLN A 150 -51.92 42.21 0.85
CA GLN A 150 -52.31 43.48 0.24
C GLN A 150 -53.69 43.91 0.74
N ARG A 151 -53.69 44.84 1.70
CA ARG A 151 -54.92 45.45 2.17
C ARG A 151 -55.49 46.34 1.07
N THR A 152 -56.53 45.86 0.38
CA THR A 152 -57.33 46.69 -0.52
C THR A 152 -57.98 47.80 0.30
N GLY A 153 -57.57 49.05 0.04
CA GLY A 153 -58.09 50.24 0.75
C GLY A 153 -59.56 50.50 0.42
N LYS A 154 -60.46 49.71 1.00
CA LYS A 154 -61.91 49.87 0.88
C LYS A 154 -62.34 51.04 1.78
N LYS A 155 -62.56 52.22 1.18
CA LYS A 155 -63.18 53.37 1.84
C LYS A 155 -64.61 53.02 2.26
N GLU A 156 -64.83 52.86 3.56
CA GLU A 156 -66.11 52.54 4.19
C GLU A 156 -66.87 53.83 4.53
N ASN A 157 -68.01 54.07 3.86
CA ASN A 157 -68.87 55.23 4.12
C ASN A 157 -69.87 54.91 5.25
N GLN A 158 -69.78 55.66 6.35
CA GLN A 158 -70.72 55.69 7.48
C GLN A 158 -72.07 56.32 7.11
N MET A 159 -73.16 55.76 7.63
CA MET A 159 -74.37 56.51 8.02
C MET A 159 -74.98 55.93 9.29
N PRO A 160 -75.23 56.77 10.31
CA PRO A 160 -76.36 56.62 11.21
C PRO A 160 -77.21 57.90 11.22
N ASN A 161 -78.52 57.80 11.42
CA ASN A 161 -79.17 58.25 12.67
C ASN A 161 -80.71 58.39 12.55
N LYS A 162 -81.35 57.99 13.64
CA LYS A 162 -82.74 58.11 14.08
C LYS A 162 -83.24 59.57 14.13
N ASN A 163 -84.55 59.80 13.95
CA ASN A 163 -85.55 60.04 15.03
C ASN A 163 -86.83 60.78 14.60
N SER A 164 -87.90 60.50 15.35
CA SER A 164 -89.00 61.40 15.78
C SER A 164 -90.15 61.72 14.81
N MET A 165 -91.39 61.35 15.17
CA MET A 165 -92.35 62.31 15.75
C MET A 165 -93.62 61.63 16.28
N ALA A 166 -94.13 62.23 17.36
CA ALA A 166 -95.26 61.81 18.15
C ALA A 166 -96.58 62.45 17.68
N ASP A 167 -97.67 61.91 18.26
CA ASP A 167 -98.77 62.67 18.87
C ASP A 167 -100.16 62.52 18.23
N SER A 168 -100.76 61.33 18.40
CA SER A 168 -102.22 61.10 18.38
C SER A 168 -102.63 59.85 19.21
N SER A 169 -101.76 59.42 20.14
CA SER A 169 -101.51 57.99 20.33
C SER A 169 -102.23 57.30 21.48
N LEU A 170 -103.03 57.94 22.33
CA LEU A 170 -103.46 57.30 23.61
C LEU A 170 -104.62 56.29 23.51
N GLN A 171 -105.53 56.42 22.53
CA GLN A 171 -106.62 55.45 22.33
C GLN A 171 -106.22 54.34 21.34
N LEU A 172 -105.34 54.67 20.40
CA LEU A 172 -104.64 53.71 19.54
C LEU A 172 -103.62 52.88 20.35
N LEU A 173 -102.99 53.46 21.39
CA LEU A 173 -102.04 52.76 22.27
C LEU A 173 -102.66 51.56 22.97
N ALA A 174 -103.91 51.62 23.44
CA ALA A 174 -104.54 50.47 24.10
C ALA A 174 -104.80 49.29 23.13
N SER A 175 -105.29 49.58 21.92
CA SER A 175 -105.48 48.57 20.87
C SER A 175 -104.14 48.09 20.28
N ILE A 176 -103.16 48.97 20.13
CA ILE A 176 -101.78 48.62 19.79
C ILE A 176 -101.17 47.78 20.90
N GLN A 177 -101.41 48.06 22.17
CA GLN A 177 -100.82 47.32 23.29
C GLN A 177 -101.42 45.91 23.38
N GLN A 178 -102.72 45.73 23.11
CA GLN A 178 -103.32 44.40 22.96
C GLN A 178 -102.82 43.66 21.71
N LEU A 179 -102.71 44.34 20.57
CA LEU A 179 -102.18 43.75 19.33
C LEU A 179 -100.70 43.37 19.47
N VAL A 180 -99.91 44.23 20.13
CA VAL A 180 -98.50 44.01 20.48
C VAL A 180 -98.41 42.85 21.45
N THR A 181 -99.27 42.75 22.47
CA THR A 181 -99.26 41.61 23.39
C THR A 181 -99.57 40.30 22.66
N LEU A 182 -100.57 40.27 21.78
CA LEU A 182 -100.89 39.10 20.97
C LEU A 182 -99.78 38.75 19.97
N ALA A 183 -99.19 39.74 19.32
CA ALA A 183 -98.08 39.56 18.39
C ALA A 183 -96.81 39.10 19.11
N VAL A 184 -96.52 39.65 20.29
CA VAL A 184 -95.39 39.27 21.15
C VAL A 184 -95.60 37.87 21.68
N ASN A 185 -96.80 37.49 22.12
CA ASN A 185 -97.08 36.12 22.56
C ASN A 185 -97.00 35.12 21.40
N GLY A 186 -97.53 35.48 20.22
CA GLY A 186 -97.44 34.64 19.02
C GLY A 186 -96.03 34.56 18.44
N LEU A 187 -95.19 35.58 18.65
CA LEU A 187 -93.76 35.55 18.34
C LEU A 187 -93.01 34.72 19.37
N GLY A 188 -93.32 34.88 20.66
CA GLY A 188 -92.77 34.12 21.77
C GLY A 188 -92.95 32.62 21.54
N LYS A 189 -94.19 32.19 21.27
CA LYS A 189 -94.47 30.78 20.97
C LYS A 189 -93.70 30.26 19.75
N ARG A 190 -93.65 31.03 18.65
CA ARG A 190 -92.86 30.64 17.46
C ARG A 190 -91.36 30.59 17.74
N MET A 191 -90.88 31.42 18.66
CA MET A 191 -89.49 31.42 19.09
C MET A 191 -89.19 30.22 19.97
N ASP A 192 -90.08 29.88 20.91
CA ASP A 192 -89.99 28.67 21.73
C ASP A 192 -90.01 27.41 20.86
N ASP A 193 -90.94 27.30 19.91
CA ASP A 193 -91.01 26.18 18.95
C ASP A 193 -89.69 26.05 18.15
N LYS A 194 -89.09 27.18 17.73
CA LYS A 194 -87.80 27.19 17.03
C LYS A 194 -86.65 26.80 17.96
N ILE A 195 -86.66 27.25 19.21
CA ILE A 195 -85.64 26.90 20.21
C ILE A 195 -85.68 25.40 20.48
N GLU A 196 -86.87 24.82 20.65
CA GLU A 196 -87.05 23.38 20.85
C GLU A 196 -86.64 22.58 19.61
N SER A 197 -86.96 23.07 18.41
CA SER A 197 -86.49 22.47 17.16
C SER A 197 -84.96 22.55 16.99
N VAL A 198 -84.33 23.62 17.46
CA VAL A 198 -82.86 23.74 17.44
C VAL A 198 -82.23 22.84 18.49
N ALA A 199 -82.77 22.79 19.71
CA ALA A 199 -82.29 21.92 20.77
C ALA A 199 -82.30 20.45 20.34
N SER A 200 -83.41 19.97 19.78
CA SER A 200 -83.50 18.60 19.26
C SER A 200 -82.52 18.30 18.12
N LYS A 201 -82.21 19.27 17.26
CA LYS A 201 -81.17 19.11 16.22
C LYS A 201 -79.76 19.08 16.82
N VAL A 202 -79.50 19.87 17.86
CA VAL A 202 -78.22 19.86 18.58
C VAL A 202 -78.03 18.51 19.26
N ASP A 203 -79.02 18.01 20.00
CA ASP A 203 -78.97 16.70 20.65
C ASP A 203 -78.74 15.56 19.63
N SER A 204 -79.40 15.63 18.47
CA SER A 204 -79.21 14.65 17.40
C SER A 204 -77.81 14.72 16.78
N LEU A 205 -77.24 15.92 16.67
CA LEU A 205 -75.88 16.11 16.15
C LEU A 205 -74.84 15.62 17.15
N GLU A 206 -75.03 15.91 18.43
CA GLU A 206 -74.18 15.47 19.53
C GLU A 206 -74.08 13.94 19.57
N ARG A 207 -75.21 13.23 19.55
CA ARG A 207 -75.23 11.76 19.47
C ARG A 207 -74.54 11.22 18.22
N ASN A 208 -74.76 11.84 17.05
CA ASN A 208 -74.09 11.41 15.81
C ASN A 208 -72.56 11.58 15.90
N MET A 209 -72.11 12.66 16.55
CA MET A 209 -70.69 12.91 16.77
C MET A 209 -70.09 11.92 17.78
N GLU A 210 -70.78 11.63 18.88
CA GLU A 210 -70.38 10.60 19.85
C GLU A 210 -70.24 9.23 19.17
N ASP A 211 -71.22 8.82 18.36
CA ASP A 211 -71.19 7.56 17.63
C ASP A 211 -70.00 7.49 16.65
N LYS A 212 -69.70 8.60 15.95
CA LYS A 212 -68.56 8.68 15.03
C LYS A 212 -67.23 8.65 15.75
N ILE A 213 -67.12 9.35 16.88
CA ILE A 213 -65.92 9.33 17.72
C ILE A 213 -65.69 7.90 18.24
N HIS A 214 -66.73 7.26 18.77
CA HIS A 214 -66.63 5.89 19.24
C HIS A 214 -66.25 4.90 18.12
N SER A 215 -66.83 5.06 16.93
CA SER A 215 -66.45 4.25 15.75
C SER A 215 -65.00 4.48 15.31
N LEU A 216 -64.49 5.70 15.44
CA LEU A 216 -63.09 6.01 15.13
C LEU A 216 -62.15 5.43 16.18
N ASP A 217 -62.49 5.49 17.47
CA ASP A 217 -61.70 4.88 18.54
C ASP A 217 -61.55 3.37 18.31
N ILE A 218 -62.64 2.67 18.01
CA ILE A 218 -62.60 1.22 17.71
C ILE A 218 -61.67 0.94 16.52
N LYS A 219 -61.78 1.70 15.42
CA LYS A 219 -60.92 1.51 14.24
C LYS A 219 -59.45 1.82 14.54
N MET A 220 -59.20 2.78 15.41
CA MET A 220 -57.84 3.15 15.83
C MET A 220 -57.23 2.02 16.66
N ASP A 221 -57.98 1.44 17.59
CA ASP A 221 -57.55 0.28 18.38
C ASP A 221 -57.30 -0.95 17.50
N ASP A 222 -58.19 -1.25 16.55
CA ASP A 222 -58.01 -2.35 15.60
C ASP A 222 -56.75 -2.15 14.74
N THR A 223 -56.51 -0.91 14.28
CA THR A 223 -55.31 -0.57 13.50
C THR A 223 -54.05 -0.71 14.35
N LYS A 224 -54.09 -0.27 15.60
CA LYS A 224 -52.98 -0.42 16.55
C LYS A 224 -52.66 -1.90 16.79
N GLN A 225 -53.67 -2.73 17.07
CA GLN A 225 -53.49 -4.16 17.29
C GLN A 225 -52.93 -4.87 16.03
N SER A 226 -53.39 -4.47 14.84
CA SER A 226 -52.86 -5.00 13.57
C SER A 226 -51.39 -4.63 13.37
N LEU A 227 -51.00 -3.40 13.70
CA LEU A 227 -49.61 -2.94 13.62
C LEU A 227 -48.71 -3.66 14.64
N GLU A 228 -49.15 -3.80 15.88
CA GLU A 228 -48.43 -4.55 16.93
C GLU A 228 -48.20 -6.00 16.49
N SER A 229 -49.21 -6.65 15.91
CA SER A 229 -49.10 -8.03 15.41
C SER A 229 -48.12 -8.14 14.24
N LYS A 230 -48.13 -7.19 13.31
CA LYS A 230 -47.17 -7.15 12.18
C LYS A 230 -45.75 -6.88 12.66
N ALA A 231 -45.57 -5.98 13.63
CA ALA A 231 -44.28 -5.68 14.22
C ALA A 231 -43.69 -6.92 14.91
N GLY A 232 -44.49 -7.62 15.75
CA GLY A 232 -44.05 -8.85 16.40
C GLY A 232 -43.72 -9.99 15.41
N SER A 233 -44.49 -10.12 14.31
CA SER A 233 -44.17 -11.08 13.25
C SER A 233 -42.88 -10.73 12.51
N LEU A 234 -42.61 -9.43 12.27
CA LEU A 234 -41.38 -8.97 11.65
C LEU A 234 -40.17 -9.24 12.56
N GLU A 235 -40.29 -8.92 13.85
CA GLU A 235 -39.26 -9.16 14.87
C GLU A 235 -38.92 -10.65 14.96
N SER A 236 -39.91 -11.53 15.06
CA SER A 236 -39.70 -12.98 15.07
C SER A 236 -39.03 -13.50 13.78
N ASN A 237 -39.42 -12.97 12.62
CA ASN A 237 -38.78 -13.33 11.35
C ASN A 237 -37.32 -12.86 11.26
N MET A 238 -37.01 -11.69 11.82
CA MET A 238 -35.64 -11.17 11.88
C MET A 238 -34.77 -12.02 12.82
N GLU A 239 -35.28 -12.34 14.01
CA GLU A 239 -34.59 -13.20 14.98
C GLU A 239 -34.24 -14.57 14.36
N ASN A 240 -35.20 -15.20 13.69
CA ASN A 240 -35.00 -16.47 13.00
C ASN A 240 -33.95 -16.39 11.87
N LYS A 241 -33.91 -15.27 11.14
CA LYS A 241 -32.91 -15.05 10.09
C LYS A 241 -31.53 -14.81 10.66
N ILE A 242 -31.42 -14.06 11.76
CA ILE A 242 -30.16 -13.83 12.47
C ILE A 242 -29.61 -15.17 12.98
N GLN A 243 -30.43 -15.96 13.68
CA GLN A 243 -30.03 -17.29 14.16
C GLN A 243 -29.61 -18.22 13.01
N SER A 244 -30.31 -18.18 11.87
CA SER A 244 -29.94 -18.98 10.70
C SER A 244 -28.62 -18.52 10.06
N LEU A 245 -28.30 -17.23 10.11
CA LEU A 245 -27.02 -16.71 9.62
C LEU A 245 -25.87 -17.08 10.55
N ASP A 246 -26.08 -16.97 11.87
CA ASP A 246 -25.10 -17.38 12.88
C ASP A 246 -24.72 -18.86 12.72
N ASN A 247 -25.72 -19.74 12.58
CA ASN A 247 -25.46 -21.17 12.36
C ASN A 247 -24.65 -21.43 11.07
N LYS A 248 -24.95 -20.71 9.98
CA LYS A 248 -24.19 -20.84 8.71
C LYS A 248 -22.77 -20.30 8.83
N MET A 249 -22.57 -19.26 9.63
CA MET A 249 -21.27 -18.69 9.91
C MET A 249 -20.41 -19.67 10.71
N ASP A 250 -20.98 -20.31 11.73
CA ASP A 250 -20.32 -21.36 12.51
C ASP A 250 -19.96 -22.59 11.64
N ASP A 251 -20.88 -23.06 10.79
CA ASP A 251 -20.61 -24.16 9.84
C ASP A 251 -19.46 -23.80 8.87
N THR A 252 -19.45 -22.57 8.37
CA THR A 252 -18.41 -22.08 7.46
C THR A 252 -17.06 -21.99 8.18
N LYS A 253 -17.05 -21.49 9.41
CA LYS A 253 -15.86 -21.42 10.26
C LYS A 253 -15.27 -22.82 10.48
N GLN A 254 -16.09 -23.79 10.89
CA GLN A 254 -15.66 -25.17 11.11
C GLN A 254 -15.12 -25.83 9.83
N SER A 255 -15.76 -25.55 8.68
CA SER A 255 -15.29 -26.04 7.38
C SER A 255 -13.92 -25.47 7.00
N VAL A 256 -13.68 -24.18 7.27
CA VAL A 256 -12.39 -23.53 7.03
C VAL A 256 -11.31 -24.09 7.95
N GLU A 257 -11.59 -24.20 9.26
CA GLU A 257 -10.67 -24.80 10.24
C GLU A 257 -10.24 -26.21 9.80
N SER A 258 -11.19 -27.05 9.40
CA SER A 258 -10.91 -28.42 8.92
C SER A 258 -10.02 -28.45 7.66
N LYS A 259 -10.19 -27.48 6.75
CA LYS A 259 -9.36 -27.38 5.53
C LYS A 259 -7.94 -26.89 5.85
N VAL A 260 -7.80 -25.99 6.81
CA VAL A 260 -6.49 -25.51 7.28
C VAL A 260 -5.72 -26.68 7.91
N ASP A 261 -6.34 -27.43 8.83
CA ASP A 261 -5.73 -28.61 9.46
C ASP A 261 -5.31 -29.65 8.41
N SER A 262 -6.13 -29.88 7.39
CA SER A 262 -5.80 -30.80 6.30
C SER A 262 -4.59 -30.33 5.48
N LEU A 263 -4.51 -29.03 5.18
CA LEU A 263 -3.36 -28.45 4.46
C LEU A 263 -2.08 -28.50 5.29
N GLU A 264 -2.15 -28.20 6.59
CA GLU A 264 -1.01 -28.29 7.50
C GLU A 264 -0.44 -29.72 7.54
N ASN A 265 -1.30 -30.73 7.62
CA ASN A 265 -0.89 -32.14 7.59
C ASN A 265 -0.23 -32.52 6.25
N ILE A 266 -0.76 -32.05 5.12
CA ILE A 266 -0.16 -32.30 3.79
C ILE A 266 1.23 -31.65 3.69
N ILE A 267 1.39 -30.43 4.21
CA ILE A 267 2.67 -29.71 4.18
C ILE A 267 3.69 -30.42 5.06
N HIS A 268 3.33 -30.82 6.28
CA HIS A 268 4.20 -31.59 7.16
C HIS A 268 4.65 -32.90 6.49
N GLY A 269 3.71 -33.69 5.96
CA GLY A 269 4.07 -34.93 5.27
C GLY A 269 4.99 -34.73 4.06
N LYS A 270 4.83 -33.63 3.30
CA LYS A 270 5.75 -33.31 2.19
C LYS A 270 7.13 -32.86 2.67
N LEU A 271 7.21 -32.14 3.79
CA LEU A 271 8.47 -31.74 4.41
C LEU A 271 9.22 -32.97 4.93
N ASP A 272 8.54 -33.88 5.62
CA ASP A 272 9.14 -35.12 6.11
C ASP A 272 9.70 -35.96 4.94
N ILE A 273 8.96 -36.09 3.84
CA ILE A 273 9.45 -36.79 2.63
C ILE A 273 10.68 -36.08 2.04
N LEU A 274 10.70 -34.74 2.03
CA LEU A 274 11.82 -33.98 1.51
C LEU A 274 13.07 -34.14 2.39
N GLU A 275 12.90 -34.07 3.70
CA GLU A 275 13.96 -34.27 4.70
C GLU A 275 14.59 -35.64 4.55
N ASN A 276 13.79 -36.71 4.54
CA ASN A 276 14.26 -38.07 4.30
C ASN A 276 15.03 -38.21 2.97
N ARG A 277 14.54 -37.58 1.88
CA ARG A 277 15.24 -37.61 0.58
C ARG A 277 16.57 -36.86 0.59
N ILE A 278 16.70 -35.82 1.42
CA ILE A 278 17.94 -35.07 1.58
C ILE A 278 18.92 -35.90 2.42
N GLU A 279 18.47 -36.48 3.52
CA GLU A 279 19.27 -37.40 4.35
C GLU A 279 19.77 -38.58 3.50
N ASP A 280 18.90 -39.25 2.76
CA ASP A 280 19.27 -40.34 1.85
C ASP A 280 20.33 -39.90 0.82
N LYS A 281 20.24 -38.67 0.30
CA LYS A 281 21.23 -38.15 -0.65
C LYS A 281 22.55 -37.82 0.01
N ILE A 282 22.54 -37.29 1.24
CA ILE A 282 23.74 -37.02 2.02
C ILE A 282 24.44 -38.34 2.35
N ASP A 283 23.69 -39.34 2.84
CA ASP A 283 24.21 -40.66 3.17
C ASP A 283 24.71 -41.41 1.93
N ASN A 284 23.98 -41.36 0.82
CA ASN A 284 24.47 -41.93 -0.44
C ASN A 284 25.68 -41.17 -1.01
N ASN A 285 25.91 -39.91 -0.61
CA ASN A 285 27.12 -39.16 -0.92
C ASN A 285 28.33 -39.55 -0.04
N ASN A 286 28.28 -40.72 0.62
CA ASN A 286 29.43 -41.47 1.12
C ASN A 286 30.58 -41.69 0.09
N ASN A 287 30.38 -41.28 -1.16
CA ASN A 287 31.46 -41.05 -2.12
C ASN A 287 32.53 -40.07 -1.62
N LEU A 288 32.17 -39.09 -0.77
CA LEU A 288 33.15 -38.20 -0.14
C LEU A 288 34.09 -38.98 0.78
N ASN A 289 33.58 -39.92 1.58
CA ASN A 289 34.42 -40.76 2.42
C ASN A 289 35.31 -41.70 1.59
N LYS A 290 34.79 -42.25 0.48
CA LYS A 290 35.61 -43.02 -0.49
C LYS A 290 36.68 -42.15 -1.14
N LEU A 291 36.39 -40.89 -1.47
CA LEU A 291 37.33 -39.96 -2.07
C LEU A 291 38.46 -39.60 -1.08
N ILE A 292 38.12 -39.33 0.19
CA ILE A 292 39.10 -39.10 1.26
C ILE A 292 39.99 -40.35 1.46
N GLN A 293 39.42 -41.55 1.42
CA GLN A 293 40.19 -42.78 1.50
C GLN A 293 41.11 -42.99 0.28
N MET A 294 40.64 -42.67 -0.93
CA MET A 294 41.47 -42.74 -2.13
C MET A 294 42.61 -41.72 -2.07
N ASP A 295 42.36 -40.49 -1.63
CA ASP A 295 43.38 -39.45 -1.47
C ASP A 295 44.46 -39.87 -0.45
N PHE A 296 44.03 -40.40 0.69
CA PHE A 296 44.95 -40.93 1.70
C PHE A 296 45.79 -42.10 1.14
N LYS A 297 45.17 -43.01 0.38
CA LYS A 297 45.86 -44.14 -0.25
C LYS A 297 46.87 -43.67 -1.30
N VAL A 298 46.49 -42.77 -2.19
CA VAL A 298 47.37 -42.20 -3.22
C VAL A 298 48.54 -41.46 -2.58
N SER A 299 48.28 -40.64 -1.56
CA SER A 299 49.32 -39.93 -0.81
C SER A 299 50.33 -40.88 -0.17
N LYS A 300 49.85 -41.99 0.42
CA LYS A 300 50.70 -43.02 1.01
C LYS A 300 51.54 -43.77 -0.03
N GLU A 301 50.92 -44.21 -1.12
CA GLU A 301 51.65 -44.90 -2.21
C GLU A 301 52.68 -43.98 -2.87
N LEU A 302 52.36 -42.70 -3.04
CA LEU A 302 53.30 -41.70 -3.59
C LEU A 302 54.48 -41.45 -2.65
N ALA A 303 54.26 -41.40 -1.34
CA ALA A 303 55.32 -41.27 -0.35
C ALA A 303 56.26 -42.49 -0.36
N ASN A 304 55.70 -43.70 -0.47
CA ASN A 304 56.48 -44.94 -0.59
C ASN A 304 57.31 -44.96 -1.88
N PHE A 305 56.70 -44.64 -3.03
CA PHE A 305 57.38 -44.57 -4.32
C PHE A 305 58.55 -43.58 -4.30
N ARG A 306 58.39 -42.42 -3.64
CA ARG A 306 59.48 -41.45 -3.45
C ARG A 306 60.64 -42.03 -2.64
N GLN A 307 60.34 -42.74 -1.56
CA GLN A 307 61.38 -43.36 -0.73
C GLN A 307 62.13 -44.46 -1.47
N GLU A 308 61.40 -45.31 -2.20
CA GLU A 308 61.97 -46.38 -3.02
C GLU A 308 62.85 -45.81 -4.15
N THR A 309 62.33 -44.86 -4.92
CA THR A 309 63.09 -44.19 -5.99
C THR A 309 64.35 -43.50 -5.46
N LYS A 310 64.25 -42.81 -4.31
CA LYS A 310 65.41 -42.19 -3.66
C LYS A 310 66.46 -43.21 -3.25
N SER A 311 66.04 -44.34 -2.68
CA SER A 311 66.91 -45.44 -2.29
C SER A 311 67.63 -46.05 -3.50
N ASP A 312 66.90 -46.31 -4.59
CA ASP A 312 67.44 -46.90 -5.81
C ASP A 312 68.44 -45.99 -6.53
N ILE A 313 68.13 -44.70 -6.62
CA ILE A 313 69.04 -43.69 -7.18
C ILE A 313 70.30 -43.58 -6.32
N SER A 314 70.14 -43.50 -4.99
CA SER A 314 71.28 -43.41 -4.07
C SER A 314 72.17 -44.65 -4.15
N GLY A 315 71.57 -45.85 -4.21
CA GLY A 315 72.29 -47.11 -4.36
C GLY A 315 73.03 -47.22 -5.69
N SER A 316 72.40 -46.78 -6.78
CA SER A 316 73.03 -46.74 -8.11
C SER A 316 74.20 -45.75 -8.16
N LEU A 317 74.06 -44.57 -7.54
CA LEU A 317 75.11 -43.57 -7.45
C LEU A 317 76.30 -44.07 -6.62
N GLU A 318 76.03 -44.73 -5.49
CA GLU A 318 77.08 -45.32 -4.65
C GLU A 318 77.83 -46.45 -5.41
N ALA A 319 77.10 -47.30 -6.14
CA ALA A 319 77.70 -48.34 -6.96
C ALA A 319 78.57 -47.76 -8.09
N LEU A 320 78.12 -46.67 -8.73
CA LEU A 320 78.87 -45.95 -9.76
C LEU A 320 80.15 -45.33 -9.17
N ALA A 321 80.04 -44.66 -8.01
CA ALA A 321 81.19 -44.08 -7.31
C ALA A 321 82.22 -45.16 -6.93
N LYS A 322 81.77 -46.31 -6.40
CA LYS A 322 82.64 -47.46 -6.11
C LYS A 322 83.32 -48.00 -7.36
N LYS A 323 82.58 -48.12 -8.48
CA LYS A 323 83.13 -48.60 -9.76
C LYS A 323 84.15 -47.62 -10.33
N SER A 324 83.88 -46.32 -10.29
CA SER A 324 84.79 -45.26 -10.71
C SER A 324 86.09 -45.30 -9.89
N ASN A 325 85.98 -45.31 -8.55
CA ASN A 325 87.14 -45.38 -7.65
C ASN A 325 87.96 -46.66 -7.87
N LYS A 326 87.31 -47.81 -8.14
CA LYS A 326 88.01 -49.06 -8.46
C LYS A 326 88.75 -49.00 -9.80
N VAL A 327 88.16 -48.36 -10.81
CA VAL A 327 88.81 -48.17 -12.12
C VAL A 327 90.01 -47.24 -11.98
N LEU A 328 89.85 -46.11 -11.27
CA LEU A 328 90.94 -45.18 -10.95
C LEU A 328 92.06 -45.86 -10.16
N GLY A 329 91.74 -46.67 -9.15
CA GLY A 329 92.73 -47.43 -8.40
C GLY A 329 93.52 -48.42 -9.27
N LYS A 330 92.82 -49.21 -10.11
CA LYS A 330 93.48 -50.14 -11.05
C LYS A 330 94.35 -49.41 -12.07
N PHE A 331 93.89 -48.26 -12.55
CA PHE A 331 94.65 -47.43 -13.48
C PHE A 331 95.92 -46.92 -12.80
N SER A 332 95.81 -46.39 -11.58
CA SER A 332 96.96 -45.95 -10.77
C SER A 332 97.97 -47.07 -10.53
N GLU A 333 97.53 -48.26 -10.13
CA GLU A 333 98.41 -49.43 -9.91
C GLU A 333 99.09 -49.91 -11.21
N SER A 334 98.36 -49.87 -12.34
CA SER A 334 98.93 -50.23 -13.65
C SER A 334 99.95 -49.19 -14.12
N PHE A 335 99.66 -47.92 -13.87
CA PHE A 335 100.52 -46.79 -14.17
C PHE A 335 101.83 -46.88 -13.37
N GLU A 336 101.73 -47.06 -12.05
CA GLU A 336 102.88 -47.19 -11.17
C GLU A 336 103.76 -48.39 -11.53
N ARG A 337 103.15 -49.55 -11.86
CA ARG A 337 103.90 -50.73 -12.35
C ARG A 337 104.62 -50.46 -13.67
N ASN A 338 103.99 -49.77 -14.61
CA ASN A 338 104.64 -49.42 -15.87
C ASN A 338 105.78 -48.43 -15.65
N MET A 339 105.60 -47.43 -14.79
CA MET A 339 106.65 -46.48 -14.43
C MET A 339 107.83 -47.16 -13.75
N ASN A 340 107.58 -48.09 -12.82
CA ASN A 340 108.63 -48.86 -12.17
C ASN A 340 109.38 -49.79 -13.14
N LYS A 341 108.67 -50.41 -14.10
CA LYS A 341 109.30 -51.21 -15.17
C LYS A 341 110.17 -50.36 -16.10
N THR A 342 109.65 -49.22 -16.55
CA THR A 342 110.41 -48.28 -17.38
C THR A 342 111.63 -47.80 -16.62
N SER A 343 111.47 -47.38 -15.36
CA SER A 343 112.60 -46.98 -14.50
C SER A 343 113.64 -48.09 -14.34
N GLY A 344 113.22 -49.35 -14.15
CA GLY A 344 114.12 -50.49 -14.05
C GLY A 344 114.86 -50.80 -15.35
N LEU A 345 114.20 -50.68 -16.50
CA LEU A 345 114.85 -50.80 -17.82
C LEU A 345 115.87 -49.69 -18.05
N LEU A 346 115.55 -48.46 -17.63
CA LEU A 346 116.47 -47.34 -17.74
C LEU A 346 117.73 -47.56 -16.88
N VAL A 347 117.58 -48.02 -15.63
CA VAL A 347 118.72 -48.38 -14.76
C VAL A 347 119.53 -49.52 -15.36
N SER A 348 118.89 -50.56 -15.90
CA SER A 348 119.59 -51.69 -16.53
C SER A 348 120.33 -51.29 -17.82
N MET A 349 119.76 -50.38 -18.61
CA MET A 349 120.46 -49.78 -19.75
C MET A 349 121.65 -48.95 -19.28
N GLU A 350 121.50 -48.15 -18.23
CA GLU A 350 122.58 -47.36 -17.63
C GLU A 350 123.73 -48.27 -17.14
N ASP A 351 123.44 -49.33 -16.40
CA ASP A 351 124.41 -50.32 -15.92
C ASP A 351 125.13 -51.05 -17.06
N SER A 352 124.36 -51.48 -18.08
CA SER A 352 124.92 -52.16 -19.26
C SER A 352 125.85 -51.23 -20.02
N PHE A 353 125.50 -49.95 -20.10
CA PHE A 353 126.29 -48.94 -20.79
C PHE A 353 127.58 -48.62 -20.02
N ASP A 354 127.50 -48.46 -18.70
CA ASP A 354 128.66 -48.26 -17.84
C ASP A 354 129.63 -49.46 -17.92
N SER A 355 129.12 -50.69 -17.97
CA SER A 355 129.92 -51.91 -18.18
C SER A 355 130.61 -51.97 -19.55
N LEU A 356 129.91 -51.60 -20.62
CA LEU A 356 130.43 -51.60 -21.99
C LEU A 356 131.52 -50.54 -22.17
N MET A 357 131.35 -49.40 -21.52
CA MET A 357 132.26 -48.26 -21.64
C MET A 357 133.47 -48.31 -20.72
N SER A 358 133.44 -49.14 -19.68
CA SER A 358 134.61 -49.45 -18.85
C SER A 358 135.76 -50.11 -19.64
N ARG A 359 135.53 -50.55 -20.88
CA ARG A 359 136.45 -51.36 -21.69
C ARG A 359 137.12 -50.66 -22.88
N GLY A 360 136.91 -49.36 -23.12
CA GLY A 360 137.73 -48.63 -24.09
C GLY A 360 137.22 -47.23 -24.46
N LEU A 361 138.12 -46.23 -24.42
CA LEU A 361 137.96 -44.81 -24.82
C LEU A 361 137.19 -43.87 -23.86
N PRO A 362 137.86 -43.35 -22.80
CA PRO A 362 137.23 -42.49 -21.78
C PRO A 362 136.70 -41.13 -22.27
N LYS A 363 137.16 -40.63 -23.43
CA LYS A 363 136.69 -39.35 -23.98
C LYS A 363 135.37 -39.49 -24.74
N LEU A 364 135.22 -40.57 -25.51
CA LEU A 364 133.95 -40.91 -26.18
C LEU A 364 132.88 -41.34 -25.16
N HIS A 365 133.30 -41.89 -24.03
CA HIS A 365 132.43 -42.29 -22.92
C HIS A 365 131.59 -41.13 -22.36
N LYS A 366 132.23 -39.99 -22.06
CA LYS A 366 131.55 -38.86 -21.43
C LYS A 366 130.47 -38.27 -22.33
N ASP A 367 130.77 -38.11 -23.62
CA ASP A 367 129.85 -37.46 -24.55
C ASP A 367 128.64 -38.36 -24.86
N ILE A 368 128.85 -39.67 -25.03
CA ILE A 368 127.72 -40.60 -25.27
C ILE A 368 126.88 -40.78 -24.00
N LYS A 369 127.51 -40.88 -22.81
CA LYS A 369 126.77 -40.98 -21.54
C LYS A 369 125.90 -39.73 -21.31
N THR A 370 126.45 -38.54 -21.54
CA THR A 370 125.70 -37.28 -21.39
C THR A 370 124.53 -37.22 -22.37
N ALA A 371 124.75 -37.50 -23.66
CA ALA A 371 123.68 -37.49 -24.68
C ALA A 371 122.59 -38.53 -24.39
N MET A 372 122.95 -39.69 -23.84
CA MET A 372 122.00 -40.75 -23.52
C MET A 372 121.17 -40.40 -22.28
N VAL A 373 121.77 -39.82 -21.24
CA VAL A 373 121.06 -39.33 -20.05
C VAL A 373 120.10 -38.20 -20.43
N GLU A 374 120.54 -37.24 -21.24
CA GLU A 374 119.67 -36.15 -21.73
C GLU A 374 118.50 -36.69 -22.57
N SER A 375 118.74 -37.70 -23.42
CA SER A 375 117.69 -38.37 -24.20
C SER A 375 116.72 -39.15 -23.32
N LEU A 376 117.21 -39.81 -22.27
CA LEU A 376 116.41 -40.51 -21.26
C LEU A 376 115.51 -39.55 -20.48
N ASP A 377 116.06 -38.44 -20.00
CA ASP A 377 115.32 -37.42 -19.28
C ASP A 377 114.28 -36.75 -20.17
N ALA A 378 114.65 -36.46 -21.43
CA ALA A 378 113.70 -35.96 -22.41
C ALA A 378 112.57 -36.97 -22.70
N PHE A 379 112.89 -38.25 -22.84
CA PHE A 379 111.90 -39.31 -23.02
C PHE A 379 110.98 -39.43 -21.80
N LYS A 380 111.54 -39.50 -20.58
CA LYS A 380 110.79 -39.57 -19.32
C LYS A 380 109.87 -38.37 -19.14
N ASN A 381 110.35 -37.17 -19.41
CA ASN A 381 109.55 -35.95 -19.32
C ASN A 381 108.44 -35.94 -20.38
N ARG A 382 108.73 -36.37 -21.61
CA ARG A 382 107.72 -36.46 -22.68
C ARG A 382 106.62 -37.47 -22.34
N THR A 383 107.00 -38.66 -21.86
CA THR A 383 106.02 -39.67 -21.45
C THR A 383 105.19 -39.21 -20.25
N ASN A 384 105.80 -38.53 -19.27
CA ASN A 384 105.09 -37.99 -18.13
C ASN A 384 104.09 -36.90 -18.53
N GLU A 385 104.47 -35.99 -19.42
CA GLU A 385 103.57 -34.93 -19.90
C GLU A 385 102.43 -35.47 -20.75
N GLU A 386 102.68 -36.42 -21.66
CA GLU A 386 101.62 -37.05 -22.46
C GLU A 386 100.62 -37.82 -21.59
N GLN A 387 101.12 -38.51 -20.55
CA GLN A 387 100.29 -39.24 -19.60
C GLN A 387 99.51 -38.31 -18.67
N LYS A 388 100.15 -37.25 -18.14
CA LYS A 388 99.50 -36.22 -17.34
C LYS A 388 98.37 -35.56 -18.12
N LYS A 389 98.62 -35.19 -19.37
CA LYS A 389 97.60 -34.60 -20.25
C LYS A 389 96.43 -35.55 -20.53
N SER A 390 96.72 -36.84 -20.71
CA SER A 390 95.68 -37.86 -20.87
C SER A 390 94.83 -38.04 -19.60
N LEU A 391 95.46 -37.93 -18.43
CA LEU A 391 94.77 -38.01 -17.14
C LEU A 391 93.92 -36.77 -16.86
N GLU A 392 94.43 -35.58 -17.17
CA GLU A 392 93.67 -34.32 -17.09
C GLU A 392 92.45 -34.38 -18.01
N THR A 393 92.63 -34.80 -19.27
CA THR A 393 91.51 -34.94 -20.23
C THR A 393 90.46 -35.95 -19.74
N PHE A 394 90.88 -37.05 -19.11
CA PHE A 394 89.97 -38.02 -18.52
C PHE A 394 89.24 -37.44 -17.30
N SER A 395 89.96 -36.74 -16.41
CA SER A 395 89.40 -36.06 -15.24
C SER A 395 88.33 -35.04 -15.65
N ASP A 396 88.63 -34.19 -16.63
CA ASP A 396 87.70 -33.19 -17.16
C ASP A 396 86.45 -33.85 -17.74
N SER A 397 86.61 -34.96 -18.47
CA SER A 397 85.50 -35.73 -19.03
C SER A 397 84.59 -36.33 -17.95
N VAL A 398 85.19 -36.83 -16.85
CA VAL A 398 84.44 -37.33 -15.69
C VAL A 398 83.70 -36.20 -14.98
N GLU A 399 84.36 -35.06 -14.75
CA GLU A 399 83.78 -33.88 -14.11
C GLU A 399 82.59 -33.33 -14.91
N VAL A 400 82.75 -33.18 -16.23
CA VAL A 400 81.65 -32.76 -17.13
C VAL A 400 80.48 -33.75 -17.06
N THR A 401 80.75 -35.05 -16.98
CA THR A 401 79.69 -36.07 -16.89
C THR A 401 78.97 -36.02 -15.54
N LEU A 402 79.70 -35.79 -14.44
CA LEU A 402 79.12 -35.63 -13.11
C LEU A 402 78.28 -34.36 -13.00
N ASN A 403 78.77 -33.23 -13.54
CA ASN A 403 78.02 -31.97 -13.55
C ASN A 403 76.72 -32.09 -14.36
N LYS A 404 76.77 -32.70 -15.56
CA LYS A 404 75.54 -32.99 -16.34
C LYS A 404 74.55 -33.88 -15.60
N THR A 405 75.05 -34.86 -14.84
CA THR A 405 74.20 -35.75 -14.04
C THR A 405 73.58 -34.99 -12.86
N SER A 406 74.34 -34.10 -12.21
CA SER A 406 73.85 -33.22 -11.15
C SER A 406 72.76 -32.29 -11.68
N ASP A 407 72.95 -31.67 -12.85
CA ASP A 407 71.96 -30.79 -13.47
C ASP A 407 70.64 -31.52 -13.78
N ILE A 408 70.73 -32.77 -14.27
CA ILE A 408 69.54 -33.62 -14.49
C ILE A 408 68.81 -33.89 -13.18
N ILE A 409 69.53 -34.20 -12.10
CA ILE A 409 68.93 -34.43 -10.77
C ILE A 409 68.22 -33.16 -10.29
N THR A 410 68.87 -31.99 -10.36
CA THR A 410 68.25 -30.72 -9.96
C THR A 410 67.03 -30.38 -10.83
N SER A 411 67.08 -30.66 -12.14
CA SER A 411 65.92 -30.48 -13.02
C SER A 411 64.75 -31.39 -12.65
N ILE A 412 65.02 -32.63 -12.22
CA ILE A 412 63.97 -33.56 -11.75
C ILE A 412 63.37 -33.05 -10.44
N GLU A 413 64.20 -32.60 -9.49
CA GLU A 413 63.74 -32.05 -8.21
C GLU A 413 62.82 -30.83 -8.41
N ASN A 414 63.21 -29.89 -9.27
CA ASN A 414 62.40 -28.72 -9.60
C ASN A 414 61.08 -29.11 -10.28
N GLY A 415 61.10 -30.06 -11.22
CA GLY A 415 59.88 -30.55 -11.86
C GLY A 415 58.91 -31.20 -10.88
N PHE A 416 59.41 -31.87 -9.84
CA PHE A 416 58.58 -32.41 -8.76
C PHE A 416 57.97 -31.32 -7.87
N GLU A 417 58.69 -30.24 -7.57
CA GLU A 417 58.13 -29.12 -6.81
C GLU A 417 56.99 -28.42 -7.56
N ASP A 418 57.17 -28.19 -8.86
CA ASP A 418 56.15 -27.55 -9.70
C ASP A 418 54.89 -28.43 -9.80
N PHE A 419 55.06 -29.74 -9.95
CA PHE A 419 53.95 -30.69 -9.89
C PHE A 419 53.20 -30.63 -8.54
N MET A 420 53.92 -30.48 -7.42
CA MET A 420 53.31 -30.33 -6.09
C MET A 420 52.56 -29.00 -5.93
N LYS A 421 53.04 -27.91 -6.51
CA LYS A 421 52.33 -26.62 -6.49
C LYS A 421 51.03 -26.71 -7.30
N LEU A 422 51.07 -27.36 -8.46
CA LEU A 422 49.88 -27.58 -9.29
C LEU A 422 48.79 -28.35 -8.54
N SER A 423 49.15 -29.45 -7.85
CA SER A 423 48.17 -30.23 -7.08
C SER A 423 47.59 -29.47 -5.88
N GLN A 424 48.38 -28.60 -5.23
CA GLN A 424 47.91 -27.73 -4.16
C GLN A 424 46.97 -26.62 -4.65
N MET A 425 47.22 -26.06 -5.84
CA MET A 425 46.35 -25.04 -6.44
C MET A 425 44.97 -25.61 -6.77
N ASP A 426 44.90 -26.81 -7.34
CA ASP A 426 43.62 -27.47 -7.65
C ASP A 426 42.83 -27.77 -6.37
N LEU A 427 43.49 -28.21 -5.30
CA LEU A 427 42.84 -28.47 -4.01
C LEU A 427 42.31 -27.18 -3.36
N ALA A 428 43.06 -26.08 -3.43
CA ALA A 428 42.62 -24.78 -2.92
C ALA A 428 41.43 -24.24 -3.72
N SER A 429 41.42 -24.42 -5.04
CA SER A 429 40.29 -24.05 -5.90
C SER A 429 39.03 -24.84 -5.54
N VAL A 430 39.13 -26.16 -5.39
CA VAL A 430 38.02 -27.02 -4.99
C VAL A 430 37.49 -26.64 -3.60
N LYS A 431 38.39 -26.30 -2.66
CA LYS A 431 37.99 -25.83 -1.33
C LYS A 431 37.18 -24.53 -1.41
N ASN A 432 37.62 -23.56 -2.21
CA ASN A 432 36.95 -22.28 -2.37
C ASN A 432 35.56 -22.42 -3.04
N GLU A 433 35.43 -23.30 -4.03
CA GLU A 433 34.13 -23.64 -4.62
C GLU A 433 33.20 -24.32 -3.61
N THR A 434 33.73 -25.19 -2.76
CA THR A 434 32.94 -25.87 -1.72
C THR A 434 32.42 -24.89 -0.66
N GLU A 435 33.25 -23.94 -0.22
CA GLU A 435 32.83 -22.87 0.70
C GLU A 435 31.75 -21.98 0.07
N THR A 436 31.89 -21.65 -1.23
CA THR A 436 30.86 -20.89 -1.96
C THR A 436 29.52 -21.61 -2.02
N ILE A 437 29.51 -22.93 -2.28
CA ILE A 437 28.28 -23.73 -2.29
C ILE A 437 27.65 -23.78 -0.89
N HIS A 438 28.46 -23.90 0.16
CA HIS A 438 27.98 -23.88 1.53
C HIS A 438 27.25 -22.58 1.87
N ASP A 439 27.82 -21.43 1.50
CA ASP A 439 27.22 -20.11 1.77
C ASP A 439 25.88 -19.93 1.03
N LEU A 440 25.78 -20.38 -0.22
CA LEU A 440 24.53 -20.36 -0.98
C LEU A 440 23.43 -21.22 -0.34
N LEU A 441 23.79 -22.37 0.25
CA LEU A 441 22.83 -23.23 0.95
C LEU A 441 22.34 -22.58 2.26
N VAL A 442 23.22 -21.92 3.01
CA VAL A 442 22.87 -21.20 4.23
C VAL A 442 21.95 -20.01 3.91
N GLU A 443 22.26 -19.23 2.88
CA GLU A 443 21.40 -18.13 2.43
C GLU A 443 20.02 -18.62 1.98
N GLY A 444 19.97 -19.72 1.21
CA GLY A 444 18.71 -20.33 0.81
C GLY A 444 17.85 -20.78 1.99
N PHE A 445 18.48 -21.31 3.04
CA PHE A 445 17.79 -21.71 4.27
C PHE A 445 17.20 -20.50 5.02
N MET A 446 17.96 -19.40 5.10
CA MET A 446 17.50 -18.15 5.70
C MET A 446 16.33 -17.51 4.94
N VAL A 447 16.32 -17.60 3.60
CA VAL A 447 15.20 -17.14 2.78
C VAL A 447 13.93 -17.95 3.07
N SER A 448 14.06 -19.27 3.21
CA SER A 448 12.94 -20.16 3.58
C SER A 448 12.34 -19.80 4.95
N ILE A 449 13.19 -19.54 5.95
CA ILE A 449 12.76 -19.10 7.28
C ILE A 449 12.01 -17.76 7.21
N ARG A 450 12.53 -16.80 6.44
CA ARG A 450 11.88 -15.49 6.25
C ARG A 450 10.53 -15.61 5.55
N MET A 451 10.40 -16.48 4.54
CA MET A 451 9.12 -16.76 3.89
C MET A 451 8.10 -17.36 4.87
N LYS A 452 8.50 -18.33 5.71
CA LYS A 452 7.63 -18.85 6.78
C LYS A 452 7.17 -17.74 7.72
N HIS A 453 8.07 -16.85 8.14
CA HIS A 453 7.71 -15.74 9.01
C HIS A 453 6.72 -14.80 8.33
N ILE A 454 6.93 -14.43 7.06
CA ILE A 454 6.01 -13.55 6.31
C ILE A 454 4.62 -14.19 6.19
N ILE A 455 4.54 -15.48 5.89
CA ILE A 455 3.26 -16.21 5.78
C ILE A 455 2.52 -16.19 7.14
N LEU A 456 3.24 -16.36 8.25
CA LEU A 456 2.67 -16.31 9.60
C LEU A 456 2.33 -14.88 10.07
N SER A 457 2.93 -13.85 9.47
CA SER A 457 2.75 -12.45 9.87
C SER A 457 1.65 -11.73 9.09
N LEU A 458 1.15 -12.33 8.01
CA LEU A 458 0.09 -11.72 7.23
C LEU A 458 -1.19 -11.70 8.08
N PRO A 459 -1.72 -10.52 8.43
CA PRO A 459 -2.97 -10.43 9.15
C PRO A 459 -4.04 -11.05 8.27
N ILE A 460 -4.62 -12.15 8.71
CA ILE A 460 -5.77 -12.76 8.09
C ILE A 460 -6.92 -11.77 8.34
N CYS A 461 -7.07 -10.81 7.43
CA CYS A 461 -8.24 -9.95 7.36
C CYS A 461 -9.41 -10.83 6.92
N VAL A 462 -9.99 -11.53 7.87
CA VAL A 462 -11.36 -12.03 7.78
C VAL A 462 -12.24 -10.78 7.87
N SER A 463 -12.62 -10.22 6.72
CA SER A 463 -13.71 -9.26 6.68
C SER A 463 -14.98 -10.01 7.05
N ILE A 464 -15.41 -9.80 8.29
CA ILE A 464 -16.68 -10.23 8.88
C ILE A 464 -17.84 -9.49 8.22
#